data_AF-A0A5P2C2X9-F1
#
_entry.id   AF-A0A5P2C2X9-F1
#
_cell.length_a   1.000
_cell.length_b   1.000
_cell.length_c   1.000
_cell.angle_alpha   90.00
_cell.angle_beta   90.00
_cell.angle_gamma   90.00
#
_symmetry.space_group_name_H-M   'P 1'
#
loop_
_entity.id
_entity.type
_entity.pdbx_description
1 polymer ?
#
loop_
_entity_poly.entity_id
_entity_poly.type
_entity_poly.pdbx_seq_one_letter_code
_entity_poly.pdbx_strand_id
1 'polypeptide(L)'
;MGTLTNGRTTIPYDNWHAPHLDWRKAGKTDLDPILKECVILAAAPDAQNHPHHSIPDGTRMIAISDDKDPESPVLYMSRAEISKFFDGVVNGEFDEFRASEDELEAAAATT
;
A
#
# COMPACT_ATOMS: atom_id res chain seq x y z
N MET A 1 3.36 11.66 15.08
CA MET A 1 2.27 10.66 15.11
C MET A 1 1.71 10.61 13.70
N GLY A 2 1.69 9.42 13.09
CA GLY A 2 1.17 9.23 11.73
C GLY A 2 -0.36 9.24 11.67
N THR A 3 -0.89 9.03 10.47
CA THR A 3 -2.33 8.91 10.24
C THR A 3 -2.65 7.80 9.26
N LEU A 4 -3.91 7.35 9.24
CA LEU A 4 -4.45 6.45 8.23
C LEU A 4 -5.77 7.02 7.68
N THR A 5 -5.86 7.18 6.36
CA THR A 5 -7.07 7.66 5.68
C THR A 5 -7.56 6.71 4.59
N ASN A 6 -8.87 6.58 4.44
CA ASN A 6 -9.51 5.95 3.27
C ASN A 6 -10.06 6.99 2.28
N GLY A 7 -9.72 8.28 2.46
CA GLY A 7 -10.26 9.39 1.67
C GLY A 7 -11.62 9.92 2.12
N ARG A 8 -12.28 9.26 3.08
CA ARG A 8 -13.51 9.74 3.75
C ARG A 8 -13.28 10.06 5.23
N THR A 9 -12.62 9.15 5.93
CA THR A 9 -12.29 9.25 7.36
C THR A 9 -10.78 9.14 7.54
N THR A 10 -10.26 9.86 8.54
CA THR A 10 -8.85 9.78 8.95
C THR A 10 -8.78 9.49 10.44
N ILE A 11 -7.93 8.55 10.83
CA ILE A 11 -7.71 8.18 12.23
C ILE A 11 -6.22 8.31 12.59
N PRO A 12 -5.89 8.51 13.88
CA PRO A 12 -4.53 8.31 14.37
C PRO A 12 -4.10 6.86 14.12
N TYR A 13 -2.95 6.69 13.51
CA TYR A 13 -2.37 5.38 13.21
C TYR A 13 -0.86 5.54 13.08
N ASP A 14 -0.10 4.61 13.64
CA ASP A 14 1.35 4.63 13.50
C ASP A 14 1.83 3.20 13.21
N ASN A 15 2.57 3.03 12.11
CA ASN A 15 3.17 1.74 11.75
C ASN A 15 4.54 1.68 12.41
N TRP A 16 4.77 0.66 13.25
CA TRP A 16 6.02 0.55 14.01
C TRP A 16 7.27 0.41 13.12
N HIS A 17 7.14 -0.18 11.93
CA HIS A 17 8.22 -0.35 10.97
C HIS A 17 8.47 0.88 10.09
N ALA A 18 7.55 1.85 10.08
CA ALA A 18 7.68 3.11 9.38
C ALA A 18 6.86 4.20 10.12
N PRO A 19 7.36 4.66 11.27
CA PRO A 19 6.61 5.56 12.12
C PRO A 19 6.47 6.95 11.50
N HIS A 20 5.39 7.61 11.89
CA HIS A 20 5.03 8.99 11.61
C HIS A 20 4.66 9.29 10.15
N LEU A 21 4.41 8.25 9.35
CA LEU A 21 3.91 8.43 7.99
C LEU A 21 2.40 8.63 7.96
N ASP A 22 1.95 9.37 6.95
CA ASP A 22 0.53 9.55 6.63
C ASP A 22 0.13 8.53 5.56
N TRP A 23 -0.53 7.47 6.02
CA TRP A 23 -0.95 6.33 5.23
C TRP A 23 -2.30 6.53 4.58
N ARG A 24 -2.44 5.96 3.39
CA ARG A 24 -3.67 5.97 2.60
C ARG A 24 -4.01 4.56 2.13
N LYS A 25 -5.27 4.17 2.30
CA LYS A 25 -5.83 2.96 1.69
C LYS A 25 -6.17 3.19 0.23
N ALA A 26 -6.04 2.16 -0.60
CA ALA A 26 -6.46 2.18 -2.00
C ALA A 26 -8.00 2.18 -2.11
N GLY A 27 -8.60 3.36 -1.97
CA GLY A 27 -10.05 3.50 -1.87
C GLY A 27 -10.78 3.41 -3.21
N LYS A 28 -11.35 2.24 -3.51
CA LYS A 28 -12.59 2.12 -4.29
C LYS A 28 -13.25 0.74 -4.11
N THR A 29 -13.53 0.35 -2.88
CA THR A 29 -14.45 -0.76 -2.67
C THR A 29 -15.45 -0.36 -1.61
N ASP A 30 -16.71 -0.23 -2.02
CA ASP A 30 -17.89 -0.25 -1.13
C ASP A 30 -18.05 -1.64 -0.44
N LEU A 31 -16.94 -2.37 -0.23
CA LEU A 31 -16.86 -3.68 0.42
C LEU A 31 -16.59 -3.54 1.93
N ASP A 32 -17.01 -2.44 2.53
CA ASP A 32 -17.11 -2.31 3.98
C ASP A 32 -18.41 -3.03 4.41
N PRO A 33 -18.39 -4.02 5.33
CA PRO A 33 -17.36 -4.32 6.34
C PRO A 33 -16.44 -5.52 6.06
N ILE A 34 -16.44 -5.98 4.83
CA ILE A 34 -16.13 -7.36 4.49
C ILE A 34 -14.64 -7.56 4.13
N LEU A 35 -14.08 -6.65 3.32
CA LEU A 35 -12.65 -6.59 3.05
C LEU A 35 -12.16 -5.26 3.59
N LYS A 36 -11.89 -5.20 4.91
CA LYS A 36 -11.08 -4.12 5.48
C LYS A 36 -9.82 -4.03 4.60
N GLU A 37 -9.70 -2.95 3.85
CA GLU A 37 -8.73 -2.82 2.75
C GLU A 37 -7.31 -3.11 3.27
N CYS A 38 -6.64 -4.17 2.78
CA CYS A 38 -5.39 -4.67 3.37
C CYS A 38 -4.16 -3.82 3.03
N VAL A 39 -4.11 -3.21 1.85
CA VAL A 39 -2.90 -2.53 1.39
C VAL A 39 -2.98 -1.04 1.66
N ILE A 40 -1.97 -0.53 2.38
CA ILE A 40 -1.79 0.90 2.65
C ILE A 40 -0.53 1.42 1.97
N LEU A 41 -0.60 2.67 1.51
CA LEU A 41 0.50 3.37 0.87
C LEU A 41 0.73 4.74 1.51
N ALA A 42 1.99 5.12 1.71
CA ALA A 42 2.37 6.44 2.21
C ALA A 42 3.51 7.04 1.39
N ALA A 43 3.60 8.38 1.36
CA ALA A 43 4.86 9.02 0.99
C ALA A 43 5.89 8.70 2.07
N ALA A 44 7.05 8.18 1.65
CA ALA A 44 8.16 7.91 2.55
C ALA A 44 9.21 9.03 2.45
N PRO A 45 10.12 9.15 3.44
CA PRO A 45 11.29 10.00 3.31
C PRO A 45 12.06 9.70 2.02
N ASP A 46 12.66 10.72 1.43
CA ASP A 46 13.51 10.53 0.27
C ASP A 46 14.66 9.56 0.59
N ALA A 47 15.11 8.84 -0.44
CA ALA A 47 16.19 7.88 -0.32
C ALA A 47 17.45 8.54 0.27
N GLN A 48 18.08 7.82 1.20
CA GLN A 48 19.37 8.19 1.77
C GLN A 48 20.22 6.93 1.95
N ASN A 49 21.41 6.91 1.38
CA ASN A 49 22.32 5.75 1.36
C ASN A 49 21.64 4.46 0.89
N HIS A 50 20.82 4.56 -0.17
CA HIS A 50 20.09 3.41 -0.68
C HIS A 50 21.07 2.31 -1.16
N PRO A 51 20.84 1.03 -0.82
CA PRO A 51 21.78 -0.05 -1.14
C PRO A 51 21.97 -0.27 -2.65
N HIS A 52 20.96 0.10 -3.45
CA HIS A 52 21.02 0.00 -4.89
C HIS A 52 21.48 1.32 -5.54
N HIS A 53 22.58 1.27 -6.30
CA HIS A 53 23.24 2.43 -6.91
C HIS A 53 22.40 3.22 -7.91
N SER A 54 21.32 2.65 -8.47
CA SER A 54 20.43 3.35 -9.40
C SER A 54 19.41 4.26 -8.70
N ILE A 55 19.35 4.24 -7.37
CA ILE A 55 18.47 5.09 -6.56
C ILE A 55 19.36 6.10 -5.83
N PRO A 56 19.63 7.27 -6.41
CA PRO A 56 20.46 8.28 -5.78
C PRO A 56 19.75 8.89 -4.56
N ASP A 57 20.54 9.47 -3.66
CA ASP A 57 20.02 10.24 -2.53
C ASP A 57 19.08 11.36 -3.00
N GLY A 58 18.02 11.62 -2.22
CA GLY A 58 16.97 12.57 -2.61
C GLY A 58 15.94 12.00 -3.58
N THR A 59 16.05 10.72 -3.97
CA THR A 59 14.98 10.07 -4.75
C THR A 59 13.72 9.96 -3.91
N ARG A 60 12.61 10.49 -4.43
CA ARG A 60 11.30 10.39 -3.74
C ARG A 60 10.84 8.94 -3.64
N MET A 61 10.46 8.55 -2.43
CA MET A 61 10.05 7.18 -2.09
C MET A 61 8.57 7.07 -1.74
N ILE A 62 8.09 5.83 -1.73
CA ILE A 62 6.79 5.37 -1.27
C ILE A 62 7.03 4.22 -0.31
N ALA A 63 6.20 4.12 0.72
CA ALA A 63 6.08 2.96 1.59
C ALA A 63 4.77 2.22 1.29
N ILE A 64 4.82 0.88 1.29
CA ILE A 64 3.66 -0.01 1.15
C ILE A 64 3.69 -1.03 2.28
N SER A 65 2.55 -1.32 2.90
CA SER A 65 2.41 -2.31 3.98
C SER A 65 1.06 -2.99 3.91
N ASP A 66 0.93 -4.15 4.57
CA ASP A 66 -0.36 -4.77 4.91
C ASP A 66 -0.85 -4.23 6.26
N ASP A 67 -2.02 -3.61 6.30
CA ASP A 67 -2.58 -3.02 7.51
C ASP A 67 -3.25 -4.05 8.45
N LYS A 68 -3.50 -5.28 7.96
CA LYS A 68 -4.10 -6.36 8.76
C LYS A 68 -3.09 -7.09 9.61
N ASP A 69 -1.83 -7.06 9.20
CA ASP A 69 -0.72 -7.69 9.91
C ASP A 69 0.18 -6.61 10.52
N PRO A 70 0.12 -6.41 11.86
CA PRO A 70 0.99 -5.47 12.56
C PRO A 70 2.48 -5.74 12.41
N GLU A 71 2.87 -6.98 12.09
CA GLU A 71 4.26 -7.40 11.87
C GLU A 71 4.65 -7.35 10.37
N SER A 72 3.76 -6.85 9.51
CA SER A 72 4.03 -6.82 8.07
C SER A 72 5.24 -5.92 7.77
N PRO A 73 6.13 -6.36 6.86
CA PRO A 73 7.25 -5.54 6.45
C PRO A 73 6.76 -4.33 5.65
N VAL A 74 7.40 -3.19 5.87
CA VAL A 74 7.21 -2.00 5.03
C VAL A 74 8.15 -2.08 3.83
N LEU A 75 7.57 -2.15 2.64
CA LEU A 75 8.31 -2.13 1.38
C LEU A 75 8.49 -0.69 0.91
N TYR A 76 9.74 -0.28 0.73
CA TYR A 76 10.07 1.02 0.17
C TYR A 76 10.34 0.91 -1.33
N MET A 77 9.71 1.78 -2.10
CA MET A 77 9.85 1.83 -3.56
C MET A 77 10.08 3.27 -3.99
N SER A 78 10.93 3.49 -4.99
CA SER A 78 11.01 4.78 -5.65
C SER A 78 9.70 5.10 -6.37
N ARG A 79 9.43 6.39 -6.57
CA ARG A 79 8.30 6.83 -7.40
C ARG A 79 8.35 6.27 -8.82
N ALA A 80 9.54 6.04 -9.37
CA ALA A 80 9.70 5.48 -10.70
C ALA A 80 9.27 3.99 -10.74
N GLU A 81 9.69 3.19 -9.76
CA GLU A 81 9.32 1.77 -9.66
C GLU A 81 7.82 1.58 -9.50
N ILE A 82 7.20 2.32 -8.57
CA ILE A 82 5.75 2.20 -8.36
C ILE A 82 4.94 2.71 -9.56
N SER A 83 5.43 3.72 -10.29
CA SER A 83 4.80 4.16 -11.53
C SER A 83 4.84 3.06 -12.59
N LYS A 84 5.97 2.36 -12.76
CA LYS A 84 6.04 1.23 -13.71
C LYS A 84 5.23 0.03 -13.29
N PHE A 85 5.13 -0.24 -12.00
CA PHE A 85 4.20 -1.22 -11.48
C PHE A 85 2.75 -0.87 -11.84
N PHE A 86 2.32 0.39 -11.63
CA PHE A 86 0.98 0.82 -12.00
C PHE A 86 0.74 0.80 -13.51
N ASP A 87 1.72 1.17 -14.34
CA ASP A 87 1.62 1.05 -15.80
C ASP A 87 1.28 -0.41 -16.19
N GLY A 88 1.99 -1.39 -15.63
CA GLY A 88 1.74 -2.82 -15.89
C GLY A 88 0.35 -3.28 -15.43
N VAL A 89 -0.08 -2.86 -14.22
CA VAL A 89 -1.45 -3.13 -13.73
C VAL A 89 -2.51 -2.55 -14.66
N VAL A 90 -2.33 -1.31 -15.13
CA VAL A 90 -3.28 -0.65 -16.04
C VAL A 90 -3.32 -1.34 -17.40
N ASN A 91 -2.19 -1.89 -17.86
CA ASN A 91 -2.10 -2.65 -19.11
C ASN A 91 -2.65 -4.09 -19.01
N GLY A 92 -3.12 -4.52 -17.83
CA GLY A 92 -3.60 -5.88 -17.61
C GLY A 92 -2.50 -6.95 -17.56
N GLU A 93 -1.23 -6.55 -17.38
CA GLU A 93 -0.08 -7.48 -17.33
C GLU A 93 -0.10 -8.41 -16.11
N PHE A 94 -0.99 -8.16 -15.15
CA PHE A 94 -1.13 -8.92 -13.91
C PHE A 94 -2.56 -9.44 -13.69
N ASP A 95 -3.39 -9.49 -14.74
CA ASP A 95 -4.79 -9.90 -14.61
C ASP A 95 -4.93 -11.35 -14.11
N GLU A 96 -3.96 -12.22 -14.41
CA GLU A 96 -3.95 -13.60 -13.90
C GLU A 96 -3.77 -13.71 -12.38
N PHE A 97 -3.29 -12.66 -11.71
CA PHE A 97 -3.11 -12.61 -10.26
C PHE A 97 -4.33 -12.05 -9.51
N ARG A 98 -5.38 -11.66 -10.24
CA ARG A 98 -6.62 -11.16 -9.63
C ARG A 98 -7.40 -12.32 -9.03
N ALA A 99 -7.96 -12.09 -7.83
CA ALA A 99 -8.90 -13.02 -7.24
C ALA A 99 -10.11 -13.24 -8.18
N SER A 100 -10.53 -14.49 -8.28
CA SER A 100 -11.79 -14.87 -8.92
C SER A 100 -12.99 -14.30 -8.16
N GLU A 101 -14.15 -14.27 -8.81
CA GLU A 101 -15.40 -13.84 -8.17
C GLU A 101 -15.72 -14.71 -6.95
N ASP A 102 -15.54 -16.04 -7.04
CA ASP A 102 -15.75 -16.97 -5.93
C ASP A 102 -14.84 -16.67 -4.72
N GLU A 103 -13.56 -16.32 -4.96
CA GLU A 103 -12.63 -15.96 -3.89
C GLU A 103 -13.02 -14.63 -3.22
N LEU A 104 -13.50 -13.66 -4.01
CA LEU A 104 -14.01 -12.40 -3.49
C LEU A 104 -15.29 -12.61 -2.67
N GLU A 105 -16.20 -13.47 -3.11
CA GLU A 105 -17.42 -13.84 -2.38
C GLU A 105 -17.14 -14.64 -1.11
N ALA A 106 -16.18 -15.57 -1.14
CA ALA A 106 -15.79 -16.35 0.02
C ALA A 106 -15.13 -15.48 1.10
N ALA A 107 -14.20 -14.60 0.68
CA ALA A 107 -13.64 -13.57 1.55
C ALA A 107 -14.76 -12.62 2.02
N ALA A 108 -15.86 -12.55 1.28
CA ALA A 108 -16.98 -11.72 1.65
C ALA A 108 -17.83 -12.26 2.80
N ALA A 109 -17.98 -13.57 2.86
CA ALA A 109 -18.86 -14.27 3.78
C ALA A 109 -18.25 -14.58 5.15
N THR A 110 -16.96 -14.31 5.38
CA THR A 110 -16.23 -14.74 6.60
C THR A 110 -16.36 -13.81 7.81
N THR A 111 -17.41 -12.98 7.87
CA THR A 111 -17.72 -12.10 9.03
C THR A 111 -18.14 -12.86 10.28
#